data_AF-R0IKW1-F1
#
_entry.id   AF-R0IKW1-F1
#
_cell.length_a   1.000
_cell.length_b   1.000
_cell.length_c   1.000
_cell.angle_alpha   90.00
_cell.angle_beta   90.00
_cell.angle_gamma   90.00
#
_symmetry.space_group_name_H-M   'P 1'
#
loop_
_entity.id
_entity.type
_entity.pdbx_description
1 polymer ?
#
loop_
_entity_poly.entity_id
_entity_poly.type
_entity_poly.pdbx_seq_one_letter_code
_entity_poly.pdbx_strand_id
1 'polypeptide(L)'
;SDADEKYADVKWDELGFSLVPTDYMYVAKYKQGESFAEGEIVPYGDISMSPCAGILNYGQGLFEGLKAYRTEDGRITLFRPDQNALRMQTGADRLCMTPPSPDQFVEAVKQTVLANNKWVPPPGKGALYIRPLLIGTGAVLGVASAPEYTFLIYTSPVGNYHKGSSGLNLKVDDKHRRAHSGGTGGVKSCTNYSPVVKPLLEAKSSGFSDVLFLDAATGKNIEEVSTCNIFILKGNIVSTPPTSGTILPGITRKSISKLASDIGYQVQERDVSVEELLEAEEVFCTGTAMVVKAVETVTFHEKKVKYKTGEEALSTKLHLMLTNIQMGVVEDNKGWMENIVSIPPTSGNILPGITRKSISELARDIGYQESRFVNVEVEERDVSVEELLEAEEIFCAGTAMVVKAVETFTKTKPFHQIFPNFGSYIFMFECRITYKIGEEALSTKLHLMLTNIQLGVVEDNKGWVVEIDGSV
;
A
#
# COMPACT_ATOMS: atom_id res chain seq x y z
N SER A 1 4.29 -22.20 26.40
CA SER A 1 5.49 -21.48 25.96
C SER A 1 5.03 -20.64 24.80
N ASP A 2 4.45 -19.48 25.13
CA ASP A 2 3.48 -18.82 24.26
C ASP A 2 4.14 -17.81 23.31
N ALA A 3 5.47 -17.89 23.19
CA ALA A 3 6.27 -17.06 22.29
C ALA A 3 6.35 -17.63 20.86
N ASP A 4 6.00 -18.91 20.66
CA ASP A 4 6.12 -19.59 19.37
C ASP A 4 4.94 -19.32 18.41
N GLU A 5 3.81 -18.74 18.88
CA GLU A 5 2.62 -18.49 18.02
C GLU A 5 2.64 -17.15 17.26
N LYS A 6 3.68 -16.31 17.41
CA LYS A 6 3.70 -14.97 16.77
C LYS A 6 3.95 -15.01 15.26
N TYR A 7 4.66 -16.04 14.77
CA TYR A 7 5.09 -16.14 13.38
C TYR A 7 4.71 -17.48 12.77
N ALA A 8 4.49 -17.51 11.46
CA ALA A 8 4.35 -18.76 10.74
C ALA A 8 5.65 -19.60 10.82
N ASP A 9 5.50 -20.92 10.88
CA ASP A 9 6.62 -21.87 10.86
C ASP A 9 7.22 -21.94 9.44
N VAL A 10 8.12 -21.00 9.15
CA VAL A 10 8.78 -20.84 7.87
C VAL A 10 10.26 -20.54 8.10
N LYS A 11 11.11 -21.09 7.25
CA LYS A 11 12.52 -20.74 7.20
C LYS A 11 12.74 -19.38 6.54
N TRP A 12 12.53 -18.30 7.29
CA TRP A 12 12.53 -16.93 6.79
C TRP A 12 13.80 -16.54 6.00
N ASP A 13 14.97 -17.04 6.41
CA ASP A 13 16.24 -16.71 5.74
C ASP A 13 16.43 -17.41 4.38
N GLU A 14 15.68 -18.48 4.11
CA GLU A 14 15.72 -19.26 2.86
C GLU A 14 14.65 -18.77 1.85
N LEU A 15 13.81 -17.79 2.23
CA LEU A 15 12.75 -17.29 1.35
C LEU A 15 13.31 -16.57 0.12
N GLY A 16 12.87 -17.01 -1.06
CA GLY A 16 13.06 -16.30 -2.32
C GLY A 16 11.88 -15.40 -2.67
N PHE A 17 11.70 -15.15 -3.96
CA PHE A 17 10.51 -14.53 -4.54
C PHE A 17 9.67 -15.61 -5.24
N SER A 18 9.04 -16.46 -4.43
CA SER A 18 8.17 -17.55 -4.88
C SER A 18 6.86 -17.51 -4.11
N LEU A 19 5.80 -18.07 -4.70
CA LEU A 19 4.52 -18.19 -4.01
C LEU A 19 4.67 -19.12 -2.81
N VAL A 20 4.42 -18.57 -1.63
CA VAL A 20 4.14 -19.30 -0.39
C VAL A 20 2.72 -18.89 -0.01
N PRO A 21 1.71 -19.76 -0.22
CA PRO A 21 0.34 -19.44 0.12
C PRO A 21 0.23 -19.07 1.60
N THR A 22 -0.50 -18.00 1.87
CA THR A 22 -0.88 -17.59 3.23
C THR A 22 -2.27 -18.11 3.55
N ASP A 23 -2.75 -17.90 4.78
CA ASP A 23 -3.99 -18.54 5.25
C ASP A 23 -5.24 -17.96 4.57
N TYR A 24 -5.22 -16.66 4.28
CA TYR A 24 -6.40 -15.93 3.83
C TYR A 24 -6.13 -15.05 2.61
N MET A 25 -7.18 -14.77 1.86
CA MET A 25 -7.24 -13.77 0.80
C MET A 25 -8.48 -12.90 0.97
N TYR A 26 -8.46 -11.68 0.41
CA TYR A 26 -9.63 -10.81 0.35
C TYR A 26 -10.32 -10.95 -1.00
N VAL A 27 -11.66 -10.95 -1.02
CA VAL A 27 -12.46 -10.97 -2.24
C VAL A 27 -13.61 -9.98 -2.16
N ALA A 28 -13.72 -9.08 -3.13
CA ALA A 28 -14.87 -8.22 -3.35
C ALA A 28 -15.40 -8.40 -4.78
N LYS A 29 -16.72 -8.31 -4.93
CA LYS A 29 -17.41 -8.46 -6.21
C LYS A 29 -18.01 -7.15 -6.66
N TYR A 30 -18.06 -6.97 -7.97
CA TYR A 30 -18.77 -5.90 -8.63
C TYR A 30 -19.68 -6.49 -9.69
N LYS A 31 -20.86 -5.90 -9.84
CA LYS A 31 -21.80 -6.16 -10.92
C LYS A 31 -22.13 -4.87 -11.66
N GLN A 32 -22.35 -4.97 -12.96
CA GLN A 32 -22.57 -3.81 -13.83
C GLN A 32 -23.68 -2.88 -13.31
N GLY A 33 -23.32 -1.61 -13.12
CA GLY A 33 -24.23 -0.56 -12.66
C GLY A 33 -24.28 -0.40 -11.14
N GLU A 34 -23.55 -1.20 -10.39
CA GLU A 34 -23.48 -1.14 -8.92
C GLU A 34 -22.14 -0.52 -8.46
N SER A 35 -21.90 -0.40 -7.16
CA SER A 35 -20.57 -0.21 -6.60
C SER A 35 -19.92 -1.57 -6.32
N PHE A 36 -18.61 -1.59 -6.01
CA PHE A 36 -18.05 -2.80 -5.41
C PHE A 36 -18.76 -3.09 -4.08
N ALA A 37 -19.16 -4.34 -3.88
CA ALA A 37 -19.66 -4.81 -2.60
C ALA A 37 -18.57 -4.70 -1.52
N GLU A 38 -19.01 -4.70 -0.27
CA GLU A 38 -18.10 -4.99 0.84
C GLU A 38 -17.44 -6.35 0.59
N GLY A 39 -16.12 -6.42 0.77
CA GLY A 39 -15.40 -7.66 0.53
C GLY A 39 -15.22 -8.49 1.80
N GLU A 40 -14.81 -9.72 1.60
CA GLU A 40 -14.69 -10.71 2.66
C GLU A 40 -13.27 -11.27 2.72
N ILE A 41 -12.79 -11.52 3.94
CA ILE A 41 -11.61 -12.33 4.19
C ILE A 41 -12.02 -13.81 4.15
N VAL A 42 -11.52 -14.53 3.17
CA VAL A 42 -11.81 -15.95 2.94
C VAL A 42 -10.53 -16.77 2.99
N PRO A 43 -10.58 -18.08 3.30
CA PRO A 43 -9.42 -18.94 3.20
C PRO A 43 -8.78 -18.86 1.81
N TYR A 44 -7.46 -18.86 1.74
CA TYR A 44 -6.74 -18.91 0.47
C TYR A 44 -7.16 -20.15 -0.34
N GLY A 45 -7.49 -19.96 -1.61
CA GLY A 45 -7.90 -21.05 -2.49
C GLY A 45 -8.10 -20.62 -3.93
N ASP A 46 -8.39 -21.60 -4.78
CA ASP A 46 -8.70 -21.37 -6.18
C ASP A 46 -10.02 -20.60 -6.35
N ILE A 47 -10.11 -19.81 -7.41
CA ILE A 47 -11.33 -19.08 -7.77
C ILE A 47 -12.09 -19.82 -8.88
N SER A 48 -13.40 -20.00 -8.68
CA SER A 48 -14.29 -20.47 -9.74
C SER A 48 -14.68 -19.32 -10.66
N MET A 49 -14.63 -19.54 -11.97
CA MET A 49 -15.03 -18.55 -12.97
C MET A 49 -15.64 -19.19 -14.20
N SER A 50 -16.50 -18.44 -14.90
CA SER A 50 -17.06 -18.84 -16.18
C SER A 50 -15.94 -19.01 -17.22
N PRO A 51 -15.97 -20.04 -18.08
CA PRO A 51 -15.08 -20.14 -19.23
C PRO A 51 -15.20 -18.94 -20.18
N CYS A 52 -16.34 -18.25 -20.18
CA CYS A 52 -16.59 -17.04 -20.95
C CYS A 52 -16.14 -15.76 -20.23
N ALA A 53 -15.38 -15.85 -19.12
CA ALA A 53 -14.90 -14.68 -18.42
C ALA A 53 -13.99 -13.82 -19.32
N GLY A 54 -14.17 -12.50 -19.28
CA GLY A 54 -13.40 -11.56 -20.10
C GLY A 54 -11.88 -11.66 -19.89
N ILE A 55 -11.45 -11.99 -18.66
CA ILE A 55 -10.02 -12.23 -18.37
C ILE A 55 -9.44 -13.40 -19.15
N LEU A 56 -10.19 -14.50 -19.29
CA LEU A 56 -9.70 -15.75 -19.91
C LEU A 56 -9.56 -15.62 -21.42
N ASN A 57 -10.45 -14.84 -22.05
CA ASN A 57 -10.57 -14.78 -23.51
C ASN A 57 -9.91 -13.53 -24.11
N TYR A 58 -9.98 -12.39 -23.41
CA TYR A 58 -9.56 -11.09 -23.93
C TYR A 58 -8.58 -10.34 -23.02
N GLY A 59 -8.11 -10.98 -21.93
CA GLY A 59 -7.09 -10.41 -21.06
C GLY A 59 -7.54 -9.16 -20.31
N GLN A 60 -8.84 -8.98 -20.07
CA GLN A 60 -9.36 -7.84 -19.31
C GLN A 60 -9.06 -7.99 -17.82
N GLY A 61 -7.84 -7.61 -17.41
CA GLY A 61 -7.45 -7.60 -16.01
C GLY A 61 -6.18 -6.83 -15.69
N LEU A 62 -6.11 -6.38 -14.44
CA LEU A 62 -5.02 -5.62 -13.87
C LEU A 62 -4.50 -6.32 -12.62
N PHE A 63 -3.28 -5.98 -12.24
CA PHE A 63 -2.78 -6.36 -10.93
C PHE A 63 -1.90 -5.27 -10.34
N GLU A 64 -1.72 -5.33 -9.03
CA GLU A 64 -0.83 -4.45 -8.29
C GLU A 64 0.25 -5.22 -7.53
N GLY A 65 1.23 -4.48 -7.01
CA GLY A 65 2.33 -5.06 -6.26
C GLY A 65 2.88 -4.09 -5.24
N LEU A 66 2.67 -4.43 -3.98
CA LEU A 66 3.11 -3.69 -2.82
C LEU A 66 3.57 -4.64 -1.71
N LYS A 67 4.10 -4.08 -0.63
CA LYS A 67 4.69 -4.84 0.48
C LYS A 67 4.23 -4.27 1.81
N ALA A 68 3.98 -5.16 2.76
CA ALA A 68 3.90 -4.84 4.17
C ALA A 68 5.21 -5.21 4.87
N TYR A 69 5.68 -4.33 5.75
CA TYR A 69 6.91 -4.48 6.49
C TYR A 69 6.61 -4.53 7.98
N ARG A 70 7.36 -5.35 8.71
CA ARG A 70 7.35 -5.32 10.18
C ARG A 70 8.55 -4.52 10.65
N THR A 71 8.27 -3.47 11.41
CA THR A 71 9.28 -2.61 12.03
C THR A 71 9.82 -3.26 13.31
N GLU A 72 10.97 -2.80 13.79
CA GLU A 72 11.60 -3.30 15.03
C GLU A 72 10.70 -3.13 16.27
N ASP A 73 9.89 -2.08 16.31
CA ASP A 73 8.89 -1.83 17.37
C ASP A 73 7.60 -2.66 17.22
N GLY A 74 7.54 -3.54 16.22
CA GLY A 74 6.46 -4.51 16.03
C GLY A 74 5.27 -4.00 15.21
N ARG A 75 5.23 -2.71 14.84
CA ARG A 75 4.21 -2.17 13.92
C ARG A 75 4.31 -2.85 12.55
N ILE A 76 3.19 -2.83 11.82
CA ILE A 76 3.17 -3.22 10.41
C ILE A 76 2.88 -1.98 9.59
N THR A 77 3.67 -1.76 8.55
CA THR A 77 3.57 -0.59 7.68
C THR A 77 3.45 -0.97 6.22
N LEU A 78 2.74 -0.13 5.46
CA LEU A 78 2.58 -0.22 4.01
C LEU A 78 3.33 0.95 3.37
N PHE A 79 4.00 0.68 2.26
CA PHE A 79 4.66 1.74 1.48
C PHE A 79 3.76 2.21 0.34
N ARG A 80 3.24 3.43 0.46
CA ARG A 80 2.45 4.17 -0.54
C ARG A 80 1.28 3.38 -1.18
N PRO A 81 0.43 2.72 -0.38
CA PRO A 81 -0.67 1.90 -0.92
C PRO A 81 -1.70 2.74 -1.69
N ASP A 82 -1.84 4.03 -1.34
CA ASP A 82 -2.62 5.04 -2.07
C ASP A 82 -2.18 5.15 -3.55
N GLN A 83 -0.87 5.18 -3.81
CA GLN A 83 -0.33 5.28 -5.17
C GLN A 83 -0.57 3.99 -5.96
N ASN A 84 -0.58 2.83 -5.29
CA ASN A 84 -0.97 1.56 -5.92
C ASN A 84 -2.45 1.58 -6.31
N ALA A 85 -3.33 2.09 -5.43
CA ALA A 85 -4.75 2.22 -5.70
C ALA A 85 -5.00 3.13 -6.91
N LEU A 86 -4.40 4.33 -6.93
CA LEU A 86 -4.51 5.28 -8.05
C LEU A 86 -4.00 4.71 -9.37
N ARG A 87 -2.90 3.94 -9.34
CA ARG A 87 -2.38 3.29 -10.56
C ARG A 87 -3.32 2.19 -11.07
N MET A 88 -3.95 1.42 -10.17
CA MET A 88 -5.00 0.48 -10.56
C MET A 88 -6.18 1.21 -11.19
N GLN A 89 -6.63 2.33 -10.63
CA GLN A 89 -7.73 3.11 -11.19
C GLN A 89 -7.42 3.65 -12.59
N THR A 90 -6.22 4.21 -12.79
CA THR A 90 -5.77 4.66 -14.12
C THR A 90 -5.74 3.50 -15.11
N GLY A 91 -5.33 2.31 -14.65
CA GLY A 91 -5.37 1.11 -15.47
C GLY A 91 -6.78 0.63 -15.80
N ALA A 92 -7.71 0.75 -14.84
CA ALA A 92 -9.09 0.33 -14.98
C ALA A 92 -9.82 1.19 -15.99
N ASP A 93 -9.60 2.51 -15.95
CA ASP A 93 -10.06 3.44 -16.97
C ASP A 93 -9.57 3.01 -18.37
N ARG A 94 -8.27 2.72 -18.52
CA ARG A 94 -7.71 2.27 -19.81
C ARG A 94 -8.32 0.98 -20.34
N LEU A 95 -8.69 0.06 -19.46
CA LEU A 95 -9.27 -1.25 -19.81
C LEU A 95 -10.80 -1.26 -19.75
N CYS A 96 -11.44 -0.11 -19.58
CA CYS A 96 -12.90 0.03 -19.45
C CYS A 96 -13.47 -0.88 -18.34
N MET A 97 -12.80 -0.91 -17.18
CA MET A 97 -13.19 -1.65 -15.99
C MET A 97 -13.62 -0.68 -14.88
N THR A 98 -14.54 -1.10 -14.03
CA THR A 98 -14.80 -0.41 -12.76
C THR A 98 -13.76 -0.88 -11.74
N PRO A 99 -12.95 0.00 -11.12
CA PRO A 99 -12.07 -0.33 -10.01
C PRO A 99 -12.79 -0.13 -8.65
N PRO A 100 -12.28 -0.72 -7.55
CA PRO A 100 -12.63 -0.24 -6.21
C PRO A 100 -12.21 1.23 -6.02
N SER A 101 -12.83 1.92 -5.06
CA SER A 101 -12.36 3.26 -4.65
C SER A 101 -10.94 3.17 -4.04
N PRO A 102 -10.18 4.27 -3.97
CA PRO A 102 -8.84 4.22 -3.39
C PRO A 102 -8.88 3.78 -1.92
N ASP A 103 -9.85 4.27 -1.17
CA ASP A 103 -10.04 3.93 0.24
C ASP A 103 -10.40 2.45 0.41
N GLN A 104 -11.34 1.94 -0.42
CA GLN A 104 -11.70 0.52 -0.40
C GLN A 104 -10.51 -0.38 -0.77
N PHE A 105 -9.67 0.03 -1.71
CA PHE A 105 -8.44 -0.69 -2.05
C PHE A 105 -7.47 -0.74 -0.86
N VAL A 106 -7.21 0.42 -0.23
CA VAL A 106 -6.26 0.52 0.89
C VAL A 106 -6.78 -0.26 2.10
N GLU A 107 -8.07 -0.17 2.40
CA GLU A 107 -8.69 -0.92 3.50
C GLU A 107 -8.64 -2.43 3.24
N ALA A 108 -8.99 -2.89 2.04
CA ALA A 108 -8.85 -4.29 1.67
C ALA A 108 -7.41 -4.80 1.83
N VAL A 109 -6.41 -4.00 1.46
CA VAL A 109 -4.99 -4.31 1.69
C VAL A 109 -4.71 -4.48 3.18
N LYS A 110 -5.15 -3.54 4.03
CA LYS A 110 -4.96 -3.60 5.49
C LYS A 110 -5.60 -4.85 6.08
N GLN A 111 -6.87 -5.12 5.76
CA GLN A 111 -7.59 -6.30 6.23
C GLN A 111 -6.88 -7.60 5.82
N THR A 112 -6.41 -7.70 4.57
CA THR A 112 -5.70 -8.89 4.08
C THR A 112 -4.39 -9.12 4.85
N VAL A 113 -3.66 -8.05 5.14
CA VAL A 113 -2.40 -8.14 5.90
C VAL A 113 -2.66 -8.48 7.37
N LEU A 114 -3.69 -7.91 8.00
CA LEU A 114 -4.09 -8.23 9.37
C LEU A 114 -4.51 -9.70 9.52
N ALA A 115 -5.34 -10.20 8.59
CA ALA A 115 -5.73 -11.61 8.55
C ALA A 115 -4.52 -12.55 8.43
N ASN A 116 -3.44 -12.09 7.78
CA ASN A 116 -2.20 -12.83 7.59
C ASN A 116 -1.04 -12.30 8.45
N ASN A 117 -1.30 -11.68 9.60
CA ASN A 117 -0.29 -11.03 10.44
C ASN A 117 0.92 -11.93 10.75
N LYS A 118 0.70 -13.21 11.10
CA LYS A 118 1.78 -14.17 11.39
C LYS A 118 2.69 -14.46 10.20
N TRP A 119 2.21 -14.22 8.97
CA TRP A 119 2.96 -14.39 7.73
C TRP A 119 3.80 -13.15 7.37
N VAL A 120 3.60 -12.01 8.03
CA VAL A 120 4.49 -10.85 7.87
C VAL A 120 5.85 -11.18 8.50
N PRO A 121 6.93 -11.23 7.70
CA PRO A 121 8.23 -11.67 8.19
C PRO A 121 8.71 -10.88 9.41
N PRO A 122 9.50 -11.49 10.30
CA PRO A 122 10.19 -10.76 11.36
C PRO A 122 11.05 -9.60 10.80
N PRO A 123 11.37 -8.58 11.62
CA PRO A 123 12.23 -7.47 11.19
C PRO A 123 13.54 -7.97 10.57
N GLY A 124 13.93 -7.36 9.45
CA GLY A 124 15.13 -7.72 8.69
C GLY A 124 15.07 -9.04 7.91
N LYS A 125 14.00 -9.84 8.03
CA LYS A 125 13.88 -11.15 7.38
C LYS A 125 13.14 -11.13 6.03
N GLY A 126 12.51 -10.03 5.66
CA GLY A 126 11.82 -9.89 4.38
C GLY A 126 10.62 -8.96 4.48
N ALA A 127 9.63 -9.18 3.61
CA ALA A 127 8.36 -8.47 3.62
C ALA A 127 7.21 -9.41 3.25
N LEU A 128 5.98 -9.03 3.60
CA LEU A 128 4.80 -9.68 3.05
C LEU A 128 4.47 -9.03 1.70
N TYR A 129 4.67 -9.74 0.61
CA TYR A 129 4.27 -9.25 -0.71
C TYR A 129 2.76 -9.39 -0.89
N ILE A 130 2.13 -8.31 -1.33
CA ILE A 130 0.68 -8.20 -1.49
C ILE A 130 0.37 -8.10 -2.98
N ARG A 131 -0.56 -8.93 -3.45
CA ARG A 131 -0.99 -8.99 -4.85
C ARG A 131 -2.49 -8.71 -4.96
N PRO A 132 -2.89 -7.44 -5.14
CA PRO A 132 -4.22 -7.09 -5.58
C PRO A 132 -4.39 -7.43 -7.08
N LEU A 133 -5.54 -7.96 -7.44
CA LEU A 133 -5.98 -8.32 -8.79
C LEU A 133 -7.33 -7.66 -9.05
N LEU A 134 -7.51 -7.07 -10.22
CA LEU A 134 -8.83 -6.67 -10.73
C LEU A 134 -9.12 -7.49 -11.99
N ILE A 135 -10.15 -8.34 -11.92
CA ILE A 135 -10.36 -9.43 -12.86
C ILE A 135 -11.73 -9.29 -13.54
N GLY A 136 -11.78 -9.28 -14.88
CA GLY A 136 -12.98 -9.43 -15.69
C GLY A 136 -13.63 -10.81 -15.57
N THR A 137 -14.41 -11.05 -14.51
CA THR A 137 -14.99 -12.36 -14.20
C THR A 137 -16.34 -12.63 -14.85
N GLY A 138 -17.06 -11.58 -15.25
CA GLY A 138 -18.37 -11.71 -15.89
C GLY A 138 -18.31 -12.40 -17.25
N ALA A 139 -19.32 -13.22 -17.54
CA ALA A 139 -19.40 -13.96 -18.80
C ALA A 139 -19.71 -13.02 -19.97
N VAL A 140 -18.82 -12.97 -20.96
CA VAL A 140 -18.98 -12.16 -22.17
C VAL A 140 -18.26 -12.82 -23.34
N LEU A 141 -19.01 -13.11 -24.42
CA LEU A 141 -18.44 -13.73 -25.63
C LEU A 141 -18.08 -12.69 -26.71
N GLY A 142 -18.69 -11.50 -26.66
CA GLY A 142 -18.29 -10.39 -27.51
C GLY A 142 -17.06 -9.67 -26.94
N VAL A 143 -16.34 -8.93 -27.79
CA VAL A 143 -15.30 -8.02 -27.32
C VAL A 143 -15.98 -6.79 -26.72
N ALA A 144 -16.16 -6.81 -25.40
CA ALA A 144 -16.77 -5.75 -24.61
C ALA A 144 -16.28 -5.81 -23.15
N SER A 145 -16.58 -4.78 -22.37
CA SER A 145 -16.34 -4.81 -20.93
C SER A 145 -17.13 -5.94 -20.27
N ALA A 146 -16.47 -6.71 -19.41
CA ALA A 146 -17.14 -7.75 -18.65
C ALA A 146 -18.23 -7.15 -17.75
N PRO A 147 -19.40 -7.79 -17.61
CA PRO A 147 -20.50 -7.28 -16.79
C PRO A 147 -20.25 -7.44 -15.28
N GLU A 148 -19.21 -8.17 -14.88
CA GLU A 148 -18.86 -8.41 -13.48
C GLU A 148 -17.34 -8.39 -13.33
N TYR A 149 -16.88 -7.86 -12.19
CA TYR A 149 -15.47 -7.84 -11.82
C TYR A 149 -15.27 -8.50 -10.46
N THR A 150 -14.10 -9.10 -10.27
CA THR A 150 -13.62 -9.53 -8.96
C THR A 150 -12.37 -8.75 -8.61
N PHE A 151 -12.40 -8.07 -7.46
CA PHE A 151 -11.21 -7.53 -6.82
C PHE A 151 -10.74 -8.53 -5.77
N LEU A 152 -9.52 -9.05 -5.92
CA LEU A 152 -8.97 -10.10 -5.08
C LEU A 152 -7.59 -9.70 -4.58
N ILE A 153 -7.29 -9.94 -3.31
CA ILE A 153 -5.94 -9.73 -2.76
C ILE A 153 -5.45 -11.01 -2.12
N TYR A 154 -4.32 -11.53 -2.59
CA TYR A 154 -3.58 -12.57 -1.88
C TYR A 154 -2.21 -12.04 -1.43
N THR A 155 -1.60 -12.74 -0.48
CA THR A 155 -0.27 -12.39 0.03
C THR A 155 0.68 -13.58 0.03
N SER A 156 1.98 -13.28 0.01
CA SER A 156 3.05 -14.27 0.09
C SER A 156 4.25 -13.66 0.82
N PRO A 157 4.82 -14.30 1.85
CA PRO A 157 6.08 -13.83 2.42
C PRO A 157 7.19 -13.94 1.37
N VAL A 158 8.07 -12.93 1.30
CA VAL A 158 9.21 -12.90 0.40
C VAL A 158 10.46 -12.46 1.15
N GLY A 159 11.60 -13.07 0.82
CA GLY A 159 12.88 -12.73 1.44
C GLY A 159 13.56 -11.50 0.82
N ASN A 160 14.75 -11.20 1.34
CA ASN A 160 15.56 -10.08 0.87
C ASN A 160 16.25 -10.42 -0.46
N TYR A 161 15.87 -9.71 -1.53
CA TYR A 161 16.39 -9.92 -2.88
C TYR A 161 17.92 -9.69 -3.03
N HIS A 162 18.53 -8.97 -2.08
CA HIS A 162 19.94 -8.54 -2.16
C HIS A 162 20.92 -9.47 -1.45
N LYS A 163 20.45 -10.50 -0.72
CA LYS A 163 21.34 -11.47 -0.07
C LYS A 163 22.16 -12.24 -1.12
N GLY A 164 23.47 -12.01 -1.16
CA GLY A 164 24.43 -12.77 -1.98
C GLY A 164 24.40 -12.50 -3.49
N SER A 165 23.71 -11.47 -3.97
CA SER A 165 23.49 -11.26 -5.40
C SER A 165 24.39 -10.16 -5.99
N SER A 166 25.20 -10.54 -6.99
CA SER A 166 25.86 -9.63 -7.93
C SER A 166 24.84 -8.72 -8.65
N GLY A 167 25.31 -7.67 -9.32
CA GLY A 167 24.43 -6.81 -10.11
C GLY A 167 23.77 -7.57 -11.26
N LEU A 168 22.76 -6.97 -11.89
CA LEU A 168 22.10 -7.56 -13.05
C LEU A 168 23.04 -7.59 -14.25
N ASN A 169 23.07 -8.69 -14.99
CA ASN A 169 23.67 -8.78 -16.32
C ASN A 169 22.55 -8.76 -17.36
N LEU A 170 22.40 -7.66 -18.09
CA LEU A 170 21.28 -7.44 -19.01
C LEU A 170 21.68 -7.67 -20.48
N LYS A 171 20.76 -8.22 -21.26
CA LYS A 171 20.84 -8.23 -22.72
C LYS A 171 19.88 -7.19 -23.29
N VAL A 172 20.36 -6.34 -24.18
CA VAL A 172 19.48 -5.46 -24.96
C VAL A 172 18.79 -6.31 -26.04
N ASP A 173 17.46 -6.26 -26.08
CA ASP A 173 16.66 -6.89 -27.13
C ASP A 173 16.23 -5.85 -28.15
N ASP A 174 16.83 -5.95 -29.33
CA ASP A 174 16.57 -5.11 -30.50
C ASP A 174 15.52 -5.70 -31.44
N LYS A 175 15.07 -6.94 -31.21
CA LYS A 175 14.11 -7.68 -32.06
C LYS A 175 12.68 -7.58 -31.56
N HIS A 176 12.48 -7.64 -30.25
CA HIS A 176 11.16 -7.56 -29.63
C HIS A 176 10.94 -6.18 -29.02
N ARG A 177 9.66 -5.83 -28.82
CA ARG A 177 9.23 -4.58 -28.20
C ARG A 177 8.25 -4.90 -27.08
N ARG A 178 8.50 -4.32 -25.90
CA ARG A 178 7.67 -4.52 -24.70
C ARG A 178 6.30 -3.86 -24.88
N ALA A 179 6.30 -2.65 -25.41
CA ALA A 179 5.14 -1.81 -25.59
C ALA A 179 5.32 -0.91 -26.82
N HIS A 180 4.25 -0.24 -27.23
CA HIS A 180 4.26 0.76 -28.30
C HIS A 180 3.35 1.92 -27.92
N SER A 181 3.56 3.08 -28.55
CA SER A 181 2.68 4.25 -28.37
C SER A 181 1.23 3.90 -28.74
N GLY A 182 0.28 4.39 -27.94
CA GLY A 182 -1.14 4.04 -28.03
C GLY A 182 -1.50 2.65 -27.48
N GLY A 183 -0.51 1.82 -27.10
CA GLY A 183 -0.73 0.53 -26.45
C GLY A 183 -1.17 0.65 -24.98
N THR A 184 -0.87 -0.39 -24.21
CA THR A 184 -1.17 -0.47 -22.76
C THR A 184 0.08 -0.50 -21.89
N GLY A 185 1.28 -0.22 -22.43
CA GLY A 185 2.55 -0.32 -21.72
C GLY A 185 2.63 0.51 -20.43
N GLY A 186 2.04 1.71 -20.41
CA GLY A 186 1.92 2.56 -19.23
C GLY A 186 0.94 2.07 -18.16
N VAL A 187 0.29 0.91 -18.37
CA VAL A 187 -0.70 0.33 -17.47
C VAL A 187 -0.23 -1.03 -16.96
N LYS A 188 -0.57 -1.38 -15.72
CA LYS A 188 -0.21 -2.66 -15.10
C LYS A 188 -1.16 -3.80 -15.51
N SER A 189 -1.46 -3.89 -16.80
CA SER A 189 -2.31 -4.91 -17.41
C SER A 189 -1.59 -6.25 -17.48
N CYS A 190 -2.30 -7.35 -17.23
CA CYS A 190 -1.75 -8.70 -17.40
C CYS A 190 -1.31 -8.98 -18.85
N THR A 191 -1.91 -8.31 -19.84
CA THR A 191 -1.58 -8.44 -21.27
C THR A 191 -0.16 -8.00 -21.61
N ASN A 192 0.48 -7.19 -20.77
CA ASN A 192 1.82 -6.64 -21.02
C ASN A 192 2.94 -7.61 -20.62
N TYR A 193 2.62 -8.66 -19.87
CA TYR A 193 3.62 -9.54 -19.28
C TYR A 193 3.81 -10.84 -20.04
N SER A 194 2.74 -11.39 -20.64
CA SER A 194 2.86 -12.62 -21.44
C SER A 194 3.76 -12.47 -22.68
N PRO A 195 3.77 -11.34 -23.43
CA PRO A 195 4.67 -11.20 -24.58
C PRO A 195 6.16 -11.12 -24.19
N VAL A 196 6.45 -10.73 -22.95
CA VAL A 196 7.83 -10.59 -22.43
C VAL A 196 8.46 -11.94 -22.07
N VAL A 197 7.65 -13.00 -21.89
CA VAL A 197 8.14 -14.30 -21.40
C VAL A 197 9.17 -14.92 -22.35
N LYS A 198 8.91 -14.93 -23.66
CA LYS A 198 9.82 -15.51 -24.65
C LYS A 198 11.20 -14.82 -24.67
N PRO A 199 11.31 -13.49 -24.88
CA PRO A 199 12.62 -12.82 -24.88
C PRO A 199 13.35 -12.95 -23.54
N LEU A 200 12.62 -12.96 -22.42
CA LEU A 200 13.21 -13.20 -21.10
C LEU A 200 13.82 -14.62 -20.99
N LEU A 201 13.13 -15.65 -21.46
CA LEU A 201 13.65 -17.02 -21.46
C LEU A 201 14.88 -17.17 -22.36
N GLU A 202 14.88 -16.54 -23.53
CA GLU A 202 16.04 -16.52 -24.45
C GLU A 202 17.25 -15.79 -23.85
N ALA A 203 17.03 -14.68 -23.14
CA ALA A 203 18.09 -13.99 -22.41
C ALA A 203 18.66 -14.86 -21.29
N LYS A 204 17.80 -15.48 -20.49
CA LYS A 204 18.20 -16.37 -19.39
C LYS A 204 18.95 -17.61 -19.86
N SER A 205 18.50 -18.25 -20.94
CA SER A 205 19.20 -19.41 -21.52
C SER A 205 20.58 -19.04 -22.07
N SER A 206 20.81 -17.76 -22.38
CA SER A 206 22.10 -17.20 -22.81
C SER A 206 22.95 -16.66 -21.65
N GLY A 207 22.57 -16.89 -20.39
CA GLY A 207 23.34 -16.49 -19.20
C GLY A 207 23.13 -15.04 -18.74
N PHE A 208 22.09 -14.35 -19.24
CA PHE A 208 21.70 -13.02 -18.75
C PHE A 208 20.68 -13.12 -17.62
N SER A 209 20.68 -12.14 -16.72
CA SER A 209 19.72 -12.03 -15.64
C SER A 209 18.32 -11.66 -16.17
N ASP A 210 18.28 -10.74 -17.12
CA ASP A 210 17.05 -10.16 -17.66
C ASP A 210 17.31 -9.51 -19.04
N VAL A 211 16.24 -8.99 -19.65
CA VAL A 211 16.21 -8.34 -20.95
C VAL A 211 15.86 -6.85 -20.80
N LEU A 212 16.59 -5.98 -21.48
CA LEU A 212 16.33 -4.55 -21.63
C LEU A 212 15.71 -4.29 -23.01
N PHE A 213 14.52 -3.71 -23.04
CA PHE A 213 13.80 -3.41 -24.27
C PHE A 213 14.11 -2.01 -24.80
N LEU A 214 14.03 -1.90 -26.13
CA LEU A 214 14.09 -0.63 -26.84
C LEU A 214 12.69 -0.18 -27.26
N ASP A 215 12.57 1.11 -27.54
CA ASP A 215 11.35 1.75 -28.00
C ASP A 215 10.87 1.17 -29.34
N ALA A 216 9.56 1.00 -29.48
CA ALA A 216 8.98 0.50 -30.72
C ALA A 216 9.09 1.49 -31.88
N ALA A 217 9.14 2.79 -31.59
CA ALA A 217 9.12 3.84 -32.60
C ALA A 217 10.43 3.91 -33.38
N THR A 218 11.57 3.89 -32.70
CA THR A 218 12.88 4.08 -33.33
C THR A 218 13.82 2.88 -33.18
N GLY A 219 13.63 2.05 -32.16
CA GLY A 219 14.56 0.98 -31.80
C GLY A 219 15.91 1.51 -31.32
N LYS A 220 15.97 2.74 -30.80
CA LYS A 220 17.21 3.42 -30.38
C LYS A 220 17.20 3.82 -28.92
N ASN A 221 16.02 3.99 -28.32
CA ASN A 221 15.90 4.45 -26.95
C ASN A 221 15.57 3.30 -26.02
N ILE A 222 16.17 3.27 -24.84
CA ILE A 222 15.87 2.26 -23.83
C ILE A 222 14.53 2.56 -23.17
N GLU A 223 13.78 1.52 -22.82
CA GLU A 223 12.48 1.65 -22.15
C GLU A 223 12.50 1.03 -20.74
N GLU A 224 12.31 -0.29 -20.66
CA GLU A 224 12.24 -1.02 -19.39
C GLU A 224 13.03 -2.32 -19.47
N VAL A 225 13.49 -2.78 -18.31
CA VAL A 225 13.86 -4.19 -18.10
C VAL A 225 12.57 -4.93 -17.80
N SER A 226 12.42 -6.20 -18.23
CA SER A 226 11.15 -6.98 -18.24
C SER A 226 9.99 -6.52 -17.34
N THR A 227 10.27 -6.28 -16.04
CA THR A 227 9.29 -5.86 -15.02
C THR A 227 9.75 -4.67 -14.16
N CYS A 228 10.80 -3.95 -14.56
CA CYS A 228 11.43 -2.88 -13.78
C CYS A 228 11.76 -1.65 -14.63
N ASN A 229 11.62 -0.46 -14.03
CA ASN A 229 12.10 0.78 -14.64
C ASN A 229 13.62 0.86 -14.57
N ILE A 230 14.26 1.53 -15.52
CA ILE A 230 15.72 1.71 -15.61
C ILE A 230 16.13 3.17 -15.42
N PHE A 231 17.30 3.36 -14.82
CA PHE A 231 17.99 4.64 -14.66
C PHE A 231 19.44 4.51 -15.10
N ILE A 232 19.97 5.59 -15.67
CA ILE A 232 21.40 5.75 -15.95
C ILE A 232 21.94 6.97 -15.21
N LEU A 233 23.22 6.95 -14.83
CA LEU A 233 23.96 8.06 -14.25
C LEU A 233 25.13 8.44 -15.17
N LYS A 234 25.25 9.74 -15.47
CA LYS A 234 26.41 10.32 -16.15
C LYS A 234 26.76 11.65 -15.48
N GLY A 235 27.94 11.74 -14.87
CA GLY A 235 28.31 12.86 -13.99
C GLY A 235 27.31 13.04 -12.85
N ASN A 236 26.65 14.21 -12.80
CA ASN A 236 25.63 14.52 -11.79
C ASN A 236 24.18 14.33 -12.27
N ILE A 237 23.98 13.76 -13.47
CA ILE A 237 22.67 13.65 -14.10
C ILE A 237 22.18 12.20 -14.06
N VAL A 238 21.05 11.98 -13.39
CA VAL A 238 20.32 10.71 -13.36
C VAL A 238 19.20 10.79 -14.39
N SER A 239 19.26 9.99 -15.45
CA SER A 239 18.25 9.98 -16.52
C SER A 239 17.42 8.69 -16.51
N THR A 240 16.13 8.81 -16.79
CA THR A 240 15.20 7.67 -16.93
C THR A 240 14.16 7.96 -18.00
N PRO A 241 13.70 6.95 -18.78
CA PRO A 241 12.65 7.12 -19.76
C PRO A 241 11.35 7.73 -19.16
N PRO A 242 10.65 8.63 -19.88
CA PRO A 242 9.46 9.31 -19.38
C PRO A 242 8.25 8.35 -19.27
N THR A 243 7.38 8.57 -18.29
CA THR A 243 6.20 7.70 -18.06
C THR A 243 4.98 8.06 -18.91
N SER A 244 5.08 9.07 -19.77
CA SER A 244 4.03 9.46 -20.71
C SER A 244 4.03 8.52 -21.92
N GLY A 245 3.51 7.30 -21.77
CA GLY A 245 3.32 6.38 -22.90
C GLY A 245 3.56 4.90 -22.55
N THR A 246 4.70 4.38 -22.99
CA THR A 246 5.04 2.94 -22.98
C THR A 246 5.61 2.43 -21.66
N ILE A 247 6.09 3.34 -20.82
CA ILE A 247 6.74 3.06 -19.54
C ILE A 247 5.70 3.06 -18.42
N LEU A 248 5.70 2.00 -17.60
CA LEU A 248 4.84 1.90 -16.44
C LEU A 248 5.31 2.93 -15.38
N PRO A 249 4.41 3.79 -14.85
CA PRO A 249 4.76 4.71 -13.78
C PRO A 249 5.01 3.95 -12.47
N GLY A 250 6.26 3.54 -12.26
CA GLY A 250 6.70 2.84 -11.06
C GLY A 250 6.66 3.74 -9.83
N ILE A 251 6.05 3.25 -8.75
CA ILE A 251 6.02 3.96 -7.46
C ILE A 251 7.43 4.03 -6.87
N THR A 252 8.22 2.95 -7.01
CA THR A 252 9.64 2.96 -6.66
C THR A 252 10.42 3.93 -7.52
N ARG A 253 10.23 3.94 -8.85
CA ARG A 253 10.83 4.93 -9.76
C ARG A 253 10.58 6.36 -9.27
N LYS A 254 9.31 6.72 -9.01
CA LYS A 254 8.90 8.05 -8.49
C LYS A 254 9.62 8.40 -7.19
N SER A 255 9.70 7.45 -6.27
CA SER A 255 10.31 7.65 -4.94
C SER A 255 11.83 7.79 -5.04
N ILE A 256 12.48 7.00 -5.88
CA ILE A 256 13.92 7.04 -6.13
C ILE A 256 14.34 8.32 -6.85
N SER A 257 13.57 8.79 -7.84
CA SER A 257 13.78 10.11 -8.45
C SER A 257 13.78 11.21 -7.38
N LYS A 258 12.81 11.19 -6.46
CA LYS A 258 12.76 12.17 -5.37
C LYS A 258 13.97 12.07 -4.44
N LEU A 259 14.35 10.86 -4.00
CA LEU A 259 15.49 10.67 -3.12
C LEU A 259 16.82 11.06 -3.77
N ALA A 260 17.00 10.80 -5.06
CA ALA A 260 18.19 11.21 -5.80
C ALA A 260 18.31 12.74 -5.88
N SER A 261 17.19 13.44 -6.14
CA SER A 261 17.15 14.90 -6.08
C SER A 261 17.45 15.46 -4.69
N ASP A 262 16.92 14.84 -3.64
CA ASP A 262 17.14 15.28 -2.25
C ASP A 262 18.63 15.24 -1.83
N ILE A 263 19.44 14.40 -2.48
CA ILE A 263 20.89 14.29 -2.23
C ILE A 263 21.76 14.97 -3.30
N GLY A 264 21.16 15.83 -4.13
CA GLY A 264 21.89 16.75 -5.03
C GLY A 264 22.05 16.32 -6.49
N TYR A 265 21.50 15.18 -6.90
CA TYR A 265 21.54 14.75 -8.31
C TYR A 265 20.45 15.45 -9.13
N GLN A 266 20.78 15.78 -10.39
CA GLN A 266 19.80 16.28 -11.34
C GLN A 266 19.06 15.11 -11.98
N VAL A 267 17.77 14.95 -11.66
CA VAL A 267 16.95 13.89 -12.22
C VAL A 267 16.23 14.39 -13.46
N GLN A 268 16.38 13.69 -14.58
CA GLN A 268 15.77 14.01 -15.85
C GLN A 268 14.91 12.85 -16.35
N GLU A 269 13.64 13.14 -16.63
CA GLU A 269 12.75 12.22 -17.35
C GLU A 269 12.82 12.54 -18.84
N ARG A 270 13.51 11.71 -19.60
CA ARG A 270 13.77 11.93 -21.04
C ARG A 270 14.08 10.63 -21.75
N ASP A 271 13.99 10.64 -23.06
CA ASP A 271 14.51 9.55 -23.87
C ASP A 271 16.02 9.39 -23.62
N VAL A 272 16.45 8.14 -23.52
CA VAL A 272 17.83 7.75 -23.29
C VAL A 272 18.20 6.77 -24.38
N SER A 273 19.18 7.13 -25.22
CA SER A 273 19.59 6.24 -26.31
C SER A 273 20.45 5.07 -25.80
N VAL A 274 20.55 4.00 -26.60
CA VAL A 274 21.46 2.89 -26.30
C VAL A 274 22.92 3.36 -26.28
N GLU A 275 23.29 4.32 -27.12
CA GLU A 275 24.63 4.90 -27.11
C GLU A 275 24.92 5.60 -25.77
N GLU A 276 23.97 6.38 -25.25
CA GLU A 276 24.09 7.00 -23.93
C GLU A 276 24.18 5.96 -22.81
N LEU A 277 23.38 4.89 -22.89
CA LEU A 277 23.46 3.78 -21.95
C LEU A 277 24.88 3.19 -21.92
N LEU A 278 25.47 2.93 -23.08
CA LEU A 278 26.80 2.34 -23.21
C LEU A 278 27.95 3.23 -22.71
N GLU A 279 27.68 4.52 -22.47
CA GLU A 279 28.61 5.50 -21.91
C GLU A 279 28.31 5.88 -20.45
N ALA A 280 27.26 5.32 -19.84
CA ALA A 280 26.88 5.63 -18.47
C ALA A 280 27.92 5.12 -17.46
N GLU A 281 28.03 5.82 -16.33
CA GLU A 281 28.91 5.46 -15.22
C GLU A 281 28.26 4.40 -14.32
N GLU A 282 26.98 4.59 -14.01
CA GLU A 282 26.16 3.66 -13.24
C GLU A 282 24.82 3.42 -13.94
N VAL A 283 24.30 2.21 -13.83
CA VAL A 283 22.97 1.84 -14.31
C VAL A 283 22.28 1.04 -13.21
N PHE A 284 21.00 1.31 -12.97
CA PHE A 284 20.24 0.56 -11.97
C PHE A 284 18.76 0.46 -12.35
N CYS A 285 18.13 -0.60 -11.85
CA CYS A 285 16.71 -0.89 -12.04
C CYS A 285 15.94 -0.64 -10.75
N THR A 286 14.66 -0.28 -10.87
CA THR A 286 13.77 -0.07 -9.73
C THR A 286 12.45 -0.82 -9.91
N GLY A 287 11.89 -1.31 -8.80
CA GLY A 287 10.61 -2.00 -8.76
C GLY A 287 10.29 -2.54 -7.37
N THR A 288 9.03 -2.85 -7.06
CA THR A 288 8.62 -3.28 -5.71
C THR A 288 9.41 -4.49 -5.21
N ALA A 289 9.68 -5.48 -6.07
CA ALA A 289 10.35 -6.72 -5.67
C ALA A 289 11.78 -6.48 -5.18
N MET A 290 12.58 -5.74 -5.97
CA MET A 290 14.01 -5.51 -5.72
C MET A 290 14.32 -4.14 -5.08
N VAL A 291 13.35 -3.25 -4.95
CA VAL A 291 13.56 -1.86 -4.54
C VAL A 291 14.47 -1.11 -5.54
N VAL A 292 15.79 -1.15 -5.35
CA VAL A 292 16.81 -0.68 -6.29
C VAL A 292 17.84 -1.79 -6.49
N LYS A 293 18.13 -2.13 -7.74
CA LYS A 293 19.13 -3.16 -8.08
C LYS A 293 20.12 -2.61 -9.10
N ALA A 294 21.41 -2.65 -8.75
CA ALA A 294 22.48 -2.27 -9.66
C ALA A 294 22.52 -3.19 -10.89
N VAL A 295 22.83 -2.61 -12.05
CA VAL A 295 23.16 -3.33 -13.28
C VAL A 295 24.67 -3.41 -13.36
N GLU A 296 25.24 -4.61 -13.33
CA GLU A 296 26.68 -4.80 -13.43
C GLU A 296 27.14 -4.71 -14.88
N THR A 297 26.44 -5.38 -15.79
CA THR A 297 26.78 -5.34 -17.21
C THR A 297 25.57 -5.24 -18.11
N VAL A 298 25.74 -4.59 -19.25
CA VAL A 298 24.81 -4.62 -20.39
C VAL A 298 25.57 -5.12 -21.61
N THR A 299 24.94 -6.02 -22.36
CA THR A 299 25.41 -6.45 -23.68
C THR A 299 24.43 -5.98 -24.76
N PHE A 300 24.94 -5.22 -25.73
CA PHE A 300 24.24 -4.85 -26.96
C PHE A 300 25.06 -5.32 -28.16
N HIS A 301 24.48 -6.22 -28.96
CA HIS A 301 25.21 -6.97 -29.98
C HIS A 301 26.49 -7.62 -29.39
N GLU A 302 27.65 -7.35 -29.99
CA GLU A 302 28.96 -7.86 -29.53
C GLU A 302 29.60 -6.97 -28.43
N LYS A 303 29.02 -5.80 -28.12
CA LYS A 303 29.58 -4.86 -27.14
C LYS A 303 29.01 -5.13 -25.77
N LYS A 304 29.89 -5.52 -24.83
CA LYS A 304 29.59 -5.64 -23.41
C LYS A 304 30.22 -4.48 -22.63
N VAL A 305 29.40 -3.77 -21.85
CA VAL A 305 29.84 -2.68 -20.98
C VAL A 305 29.64 -3.09 -19.53
N LYS A 306 30.58 -2.70 -18.68
CA LYS A 306 30.52 -2.89 -17.23
C LYS A 306 30.35 -1.53 -16.55
N TYR A 307 29.46 -1.46 -15.57
CA TYR A 307 29.14 -0.24 -14.83
C TYR A 307 29.71 -0.28 -13.41
N LYS A 308 29.81 0.90 -12.78
CA LYS A 308 30.16 1.02 -11.38
C LYS A 308 29.06 0.42 -10.50
N THR A 309 29.48 -0.41 -9.55
CA THR A 309 28.62 -1.08 -8.55
C THR A 309 29.36 -1.08 -7.20
N GLY A 310 28.71 -1.55 -6.13
CA GLY A 310 29.31 -1.64 -4.79
C GLY A 310 28.79 -0.57 -3.82
N GLU A 311 29.42 -0.46 -2.65
CA GLU A 311 28.93 0.38 -1.54
C GLU A 311 28.91 1.87 -1.87
N GLU A 312 29.88 2.33 -2.67
CA GLU A 312 29.98 3.74 -3.11
C GLU A 312 29.09 4.07 -4.33
N ALA A 313 28.33 3.09 -4.85
CA ALA A 313 27.42 3.32 -5.95
C ALA A 313 26.17 4.08 -5.47
N LEU A 314 25.68 5.01 -6.30
CA LEU A 314 24.44 5.74 -6.05
C LEU A 314 23.26 4.77 -5.85
N SER A 315 23.22 3.70 -6.64
CA SER A 315 22.19 2.66 -6.52
C SER A 315 22.13 2.02 -5.13
N THR A 316 23.28 1.77 -4.49
CA THR A 316 23.36 1.24 -3.11
C THR A 316 22.88 2.26 -2.08
N LYS A 317 23.31 3.51 -2.22
CA LYS A 317 22.86 4.61 -1.35
C LYS A 317 21.34 4.80 -1.42
N LEU A 318 20.77 4.83 -2.62
CA LEU A 318 19.34 4.98 -2.85
C LEU A 318 18.54 3.77 -2.35
N HIS A 319 19.08 2.55 -2.50
CA HIS A 319 18.49 1.35 -1.90
C HIS A 319 18.35 1.51 -0.39
N LEU A 320 19.46 1.81 0.30
CA LEU A 320 19.48 1.96 1.77
C LEU A 320 18.57 3.07 2.27
N MET A 321 18.55 4.22 1.58
CA MET A 321 17.67 5.32 1.94
C MET A 321 16.19 4.90 1.90
N LEU A 322 15.77 4.22 0.83
CA LEU A 322 14.37 3.81 0.68
C LEU A 322 14.01 2.66 1.64
N THR A 323 14.86 1.65 1.79
CA THR A 323 14.57 0.53 2.70
C THR A 323 14.56 0.96 4.16
N ASN A 324 15.41 1.89 4.57
CA ASN A 324 15.38 2.43 5.93
C ASN A 324 14.05 3.14 6.24
N ILE A 325 13.46 3.86 5.27
CA ILE A 325 12.12 4.45 5.40
C ILE A 325 11.07 3.34 5.50
N GLN A 326 11.13 2.35 4.59
CA GLN A 326 10.17 1.24 4.55
C GLN A 326 10.14 0.40 5.83
N MET A 327 11.31 0.19 6.42
CA MET A 327 11.47 -0.60 7.65
C MET A 327 11.32 0.23 8.93
N GLY A 328 11.01 1.53 8.83
CA GLY A 328 10.86 2.42 9.99
C GLY A 328 12.17 2.64 10.78
N VAL A 329 13.33 2.43 10.15
CA VAL A 329 14.66 2.68 10.74
C VAL A 329 14.93 4.18 10.82
N VAL A 330 14.40 4.94 9.86
CA VAL A 330 14.42 6.40 9.85
C VAL A 330 13.00 6.94 9.80
N GLU A 331 12.81 8.16 10.32
CA GLU A 331 11.53 8.85 10.26
C GLU A 331 11.12 9.09 8.79
N ASP A 332 9.85 8.83 8.51
CA ASP A 332 9.26 9.11 7.20
C ASP A 332 8.81 10.57 7.12
N ASN A 333 9.73 11.43 6.70
CA ASN A 333 9.45 12.86 6.49
C ASN A 333 8.65 13.16 5.21
N LYS A 334 8.19 12.15 4.47
CA LYS A 334 7.48 12.31 3.19
C LYS A 334 6.05 11.77 3.21
N GLY A 335 5.60 11.18 4.32
CA GLY A 335 4.27 10.57 4.43
C GLY A 335 4.07 9.44 3.41
N TRP A 336 5.12 8.66 3.15
CA TRP A 336 5.08 7.50 2.27
C TRP A 336 4.69 6.20 2.98
N MET A 337 4.80 6.15 4.30
CA MET A 337 4.51 4.97 5.11
C MET A 337 3.14 5.13 5.77
N GLU A 338 2.32 4.10 5.64
CA GLU A 338 1.02 4.02 6.28
C GLU A 338 1.02 2.88 7.31
N ASN A 339 0.67 3.19 8.56
CA ASN A 339 0.59 2.16 9.60
C ASN A 339 -0.69 1.35 9.45
N ILE A 340 -0.57 0.03 9.60
CA ILE A 340 -1.72 -0.84 9.80
C ILE A 340 -1.98 -0.88 11.31
N VAL A 341 -3.00 -0.14 11.75
CA VAL A 341 -3.46 -0.23 13.13
C VAL A 341 -4.24 -1.52 13.27
N SER A 342 -3.66 -2.51 13.95
CA SER A 342 -4.43 -3.65 14.44
C SER A 342 -5.28 -3.16 15.59
N ILE A 343 -6.55 -2.85 15.35
CA ILE A 343 -7.53 -2.96 16.42
C ILE A 343 -7.66 -4.47 16.64
N PRO A 344 -7.22 -5.05 17.78
CA PRO A 344 -7.48 -6.46 18.03
C PRO A 344 -8.99 -6.65 17.87
N PRO A 345 -9.45 -7.67 17.12
CA PRO A 345 -10.87 -7.96 17.09
C PRO A 345 -11.27 -8.18 18.54
N THR A 346 -12.07 -7.27 19.10
CA THR A 346 -12.86 -7.58 20.26
C THR A 346 -13.78 -8.68 19.77
N SER A 347 -13.36 -9.93 19.98
CA SER A 347 -14.24 -11.08 20.02
C SER A 347 -15.53 -10.60 20.68
N GLY A 348 -16.67 -10.77 20.02
CA GLY A 348 -17.99 -10.21 20.34
C GLY A 348 -18.53 -10.52 21.74
N ASN A 349 -17.77 -10.15 22.74
CA ASN A 349 -18.07 -10.12 24.14
C ASN A 349 -17.79 -8.68 24.53
N ILE A 350 -18.86 -7.97 24.89
CA ILE A 350 -18.81 -6.88 25.87
C ILE A 350 -17.72 -7.25 26.87
N LEU A 351 -16.59 -6.53 26.89
CA LEU A 351 -15.46 -6.82 27.79
C LEU A 351 -16.04 -6.98 29.20
N PRO A 352 -16.10 -8.20 29.78
CA PRO A 352 -16.66 -8.38 31.10
C PRO A 352 -15.65 -7.79 32.07
N GLY A 353 -15.97 -6.60 32.59
CA GLY A 353 -15.19 -5.98 33.65
C GLY A 353 -14.14 -4.97 33.18
N ILE A 354 -14.62 -3.78 32.80
CA ILE A 354 -13.89 -2.52 33.03
C ILE A 354 -13.67 -2.27 34.54
N THR A 355 -14.21 -3.13 35.42
CA THR A 355 -14.24 -2.96 36.88
C THR A 355 -12.95 -3.29 37.63
N ARG A 356 -11.85 -3.72 36.97
CA ARG A 356 -10.59 -4.02 37.70
C ARG A 356 -9.27 -3.58 37.07
N LYS A 357 -9.20 -3.21 35.79
CA LYS A 357 -7.98 -2.62 35.20
C LYS A 357 -8.13 -1.11 35.11
N SER A 358 -7.08 -0.38 35.47
CA SER A 358 -7.05 1.07 35.28
C SER A 358 -6.93 1.41 33.79
N ILE A 359 -7.55 2.51 33.40
CA ILE A 359 -7.56 3.03 32.02
C ILE A 359 -6.14 3.24 31.46
N SER A 360 -5.21 3.58 32.34
CA SER A 360 -3.79 3.74 32.03
C SER A 360 -3.09 2.43 31.68
N GLU A 361 -3.57 1.30 32.19
CA GLU A 361 -3.08 -0.03 31.82
C GLU A 361 -3.67 -0.45 30.48
N LEU A 362 -4.93 -0.14 30.22
CA LEU A 362 -5.57 -0.44 28.93
C LEU A 362 -4.89 0.30 27.77
N ALA A 363 -4.63 1.61 27.92
CA ALA A 363 -3.94 2.44 26.92
C ALA A 363 -2.50 1.98 26.64
N ARG A 364 -1.83 1.41 27.64
CA ARG A 364 -0.47 0.88 27.54
C ARG A 364 -0.47 -0.48 26.83
N ASP A 365 -1.47 -1.32 27.09
CA ASP A 365 -1.67 -2.63 26.45
C ASP A 365 -1.98 -2.48 24.93
N ILE A 366 -2.54 -1.34 24.50
CA ILE A 366 -2.78 -1.00 23.07
C ILE A 366 -1.72 -0.07 22.45
N GLY A 367 -0.61 0.20 23.15
CA GLY A 367 0.58 0.85 22.55
C GLY A 367 0.63 2.38 22.55
N TYR A 368 -0.19 3.08 23.36
CA TYR A 368 -0.20 4.54 23.45
C TYR A 368 0.57 5.06 24.69
N GLN A 369 1.25 6.21 24.55
CA GLN A 369 2.18 6.73 25.58
C GLN A 369 1.54 7.59 26.70
N GLU A 370 0.38 8.21 26.49
CA GLU A 370 -0.36 8.93 27.53
C GLU A 370 -1.88 8.69 27.44
N SER A 371 -2.54 8.56 28.59
CA SER A 371 -4.02 8.44 28.70
C SER A 371 -4.56 9.52 29.63
N ARG A 372 -5.59 10.27 29.23
CA ARG A 372 -6.31 11.20 30.12
C ARG A 372 -7.78 10.87 30.18
N PHE A 373 -8.33 10.89 31.40
CA PHE A 373 -9.72 10.59 31.68
C PHE A 373 -10.55 11.88 31.70
N VAL A 374 -11.71 11.88 31.03
CA VAL A 374 -12.61 13.02 30.98
C VAL A 374 -14.03 12.55 31.26
N ASN A 375 -14.58 12.95 32.41
CA ASN A 375 -16.00 12.80 32.66
C ASN A 375 -16.73 13.96 31.99
N VAL A 376 -17.54 13.67 30.97
CA VAL A 376 -18.46 14.63 30.36
C VAL A 376 -19.87 14.11 30.61
N GLU A 377 -20.62 14.78 31.50
CA GLU A 377 -22.06 14.56 31.62
C GLU A 377 -22.78 15.31 30.49
N VAL A 378 -23.58 14.60 29.71
CA VAL A 378 -24.39 15.16 28.63
C VAL A 378 -25.84 15.16 29.06
N GLU A 379 -26.47 16.34 29.06
CA GLU A 379 -27.89 16.54 29.36
C GLU A 379 -28.80 15.86 28.34
N GLU A 380 -29.95 15.38 28.83
CA GLU A 380 -30.96 14.58 28.14
C GLU A 380 -31.41 15.18 26.80
N ARG A 381 -31.36 14.35 25.75
CA ARG A 381 -32.24 14.47 24.58
C ARG A 381 -33.04 13.19 24.47
N ASP A 382 -34.35 13.31 24.30
CA ASP A 382 -35.20 12.19 23.91
C ASP A 382 -34.85 11.84 22.45
N VAL A 383 -34.23 10.67 22.23
CA VAL A 383 -33.96 10.09 20.90
C VAL A 383 -34.47 8.66 20.93
N SER A 384 -35.19 8.23 19.89
CA SER A 384 -35.78 6.89 19.85
C SER A 384 -34.72 5.81 19.57
N VAL A 385 -34.99 4.56 19.96
CA VAL A 385 -34.06 3.42 19.77
C VAL A 385 -33.83 3.11 18.28
N GLU A 386 -34.80 3.45 17.42
CA GLU A 386 -34.73 3.24 15.97
C GLU A 386 -33.79 4.26 15.29
N GLU A 387 -33.69 5.48 15.83
CA GLU A 387 -32.75 6.52 15.38
C GLU A 387 -31.30 6.22 15.80
N LEU A 388 -31.10 5.66 16.99
CA LEU A 388 -29.77 5.28 17.53
C LEU A 388 -29.07 4.12 16.79
N LEU A 389 -29.78 3.32 16.01
CA LEU A 389 -29.21 2.13 15.33
C LEU A 389 -28.56 2.46 13.98
N GLU A 390 -28.68 3.70 13.49
CA GLU A 390 -27.98 4.15 12.30
C GLU A 390 -26.57 4.63 12.67
N ALA A 391 -25.54 4.03 12.05
CA ALA A 391 -24.13 4.28 12.37
C ALA A 391 -23.73 5.77 12.22
N GLU A 392 -24.43 6.51 11.35
CA GLU A 392 -24.24 7.95 11.14
C GLU A 392 -24.66 8.80 12.35
N GLU A 393 -25.73 8.45 13.06
CA GLU A 393 -26.19 9.25 14.20
C GLU A 393 -25.37 8.99 15.48
N ILE A 394 -24.91 7.75 15.70
CA ILE A 394 -23.93 7.43 16.75
C ILE A 394 -22.63 8.22 16.49
N PHE A 395 -22.19 8.28 15.23
CA PHE A 395 -21.01 9.05 14.84
C PHE A 395 -21.18 10.55 15.08
N CYS A 396 -22.34 11.11 14.72
CA CYS A 396 -22.69 12.51 14.99
C CYS A 396 -22.77 12.82 16.49
N ALA A 397 -23.34 11.92 17.30
CA ALA A 397 -23.41 12.04 18.75
C ALA A 397 -22.02 11.97 19.40
N GLY A 398 -21.17 11.04 18.97
CA GLY A 398 -19.78 10.93 19.41
C GLY A 398 -18.97 12.18 19.07
N THR A 399 -19.12 12.70 17.85
CA THR A 399 -18.47 13.94 17.40
C THR A 399 -18.93 15.15 18.22
N ALA A 400 -20.24 15.29 18.47
CA ALA A 400 -20.78 16.36 19.30
C ALA A 400 -20.28 16.32 20.76
N MET A 401 -20.07 15.12 21.31
CA MET A 401 -19.47 14.94 22.64
C MET A 401 -18.00 15.38 22.69
N VAL A 402 -17.22 15.09 21.63
CA VAL A 402 -15.83 15.53 21.50
C VAL A 402 -15.77 17.06 21.44
N VAL A 403 -16.62 17.70 20.62
CA VAL A 403 -16.70 19.17 20.53
C VAL A 403 -16.98 19.76 21.92
N LYS A 404 -17.98 19.25 22.65
CA LYS A 404 -18.35 19.76 23.98
C LYS A 404 -17.25 19.53 25.03
N ALA A 405 -16.52 18.41 24.94
CA ALA A 405 -15.36 18.15 25.78
C ALA A 405 -14.25 19.17 25.52
N VAL A 406 -13.91 19.41 24.25
CA VAL A 406 -12.89 20.37 23.83
C VAL A 406 -13.26 21.81 24.22
N GLU A 407 -14.52 22.22 24.05
CA GLU A 407 -15.03 23.51 24.53
C GLU A 407 -14.92 23.65 26.06
N THR A 408 -15.22 22.59 26.81
CA THR A 408 -15.12 22.60 28.28
C THR A 408 -13.66 22.74 28.72
N PHE A 409 -12.75 22.06 28.03
CA PHE A 409 -11.32 22.13 28.31
C PHE A 409 -10.73 23.51 28.04
N THR A 410 -11.05 24.08 26.88
CA THR A 410 -10.54 25.39 26.44
C THR A 410 -11.05 26.56 27.28
N LYS A 411 -12.15 26.40 28.04
CA LYS A 411 -12.59 27.35 29.06
C LYS A 411 -11.66 27.43 30.27
N THR A 412 -10.87 26.38 30.54
CA THR A 412 -10.03 26.28 31.74
C THR A 412 -8.54 26.49 31.47
N LYS A 413 -8.05 26.16 30.27
CA LYS A 413 -6.68 26.42 29.82
C LYS A 413 -6.64 26.67 28.30
N PRO A 414 -5.63 27.37 27.77
CA PRO A 414 -5.46 27.54 26.32
C PRO A 414 -5.27 26.19 25.61
N PHE A 415 -5.87 26.00 24.43
CA PHE A 415 -5.89 24.73 23.68
C PHE A 415 -4.49 24.11 23.50
N HIS A 416 -3.49 24.91 23.12
CA HIS A 416 -2.09 24.47 22.93
C HIS A 416 -1.38 24.01 24.22
N GLN A 417 -1.92 24.31 25.41
CA GLN A 417 -1.41 23.77 26.67
C GLN A 417 -2.09 22.46 27.06
N ILE A 418 -3.25 22.18 26.46
CA ILE A 418 -4.03 20.95 26.69
C ILE A 418 -3.64 19.89 25.66
N PHE A 419 -3.47 20.31 24.41
CA PHE A 419 -3.10 19.50 23.24
C PHE A 419 -1.82 20.08 22.61
N PRO A 420 -0.64 19.83 23.21
CA PRO A 420 0.61 20.51 22.84
C PRO A 420 1.19 20.05 21.50
N ASN A 421 0.77 18.91 20.97
CA ASN A 421 1.24 18.35 19.70
C ASN A 421 0.05 18.08 18.77
N PHE A 422 0.18 18.38 17.48
CA PHE A 422 -0.75 17.86 16.47
C PHE A 422 -0.60 16.33 16.40
N GLY A 423 -1.69 15.58 16.57
CA GLY A 423 -1.62 14.11 16.63
C GLY A 423 -2.99 13.44 16.83
N SER A 424 -2.99 12.11 16.84
CA SER A 424 -4.18 11.28 17.07
C SER A 424 -4.47 11.14 18.56
N TYR A 425 -5.71 11.44 18.95
CA TYR A 425 -6.17 11.35 20.33
C TYR A 425 -7.23 10.26 20.48
N ILE A 426 -7.26 9.62 21.65
CA ILE A 426 -8.33 8.70 22.06
C ILE A 426 -9.19 9.42 23.09
N PHE A 427 -10.50 9.43 22.85
CA PHE A 427 -11.48 9.94 23.81
C PHE A 427 -12.34 8.79 24.31
N MET A 428 -12.50 8.69 25.62
CA MET A 428 -13.44 7.74 26.22
C MET A 428 -14.52 8.51 26.96
N PHE A 429 -15.77 8.23 26.63
CA PHE A 429 -16.94 8.84 27.23
C PHE A 429 -17.74 7.79 28.00
N GLU A 430 -18.18 8.13 29.21
CA GLU A 430 -19.26 7.42 29.87
C GLU A 430 -20.57 8.15 29.56
N CYS A 431 -21.47 7.47 28.84
CA CYS A 431 -22.75 8.01 28.44
C CYS A 431 -23.85 7.27 29.19
N ARG A 432 -24.89 7.99 29.62
CA ARG A 432 -26.13 7.36 30.07
C ARG A 432 -27.15 7.51 28.96
N ILE A 433 -27.63 6.39 28.42
CA ILE A 433 -28.68 6.37 27.41
C ILE A 433 -29.98 6.01 28.11
N THR A 434 -30.97 6.89 28.05
CA THR A 434 -32.30 6.65 28.59
C THR A 434 -33.27 6.43 27.44
N TYR A 435 -33.91 5.26 27.40
CA TYR A 435 -34.93 4.91 26.43
C TYR A 435 -36.31 4.89 27.10
N LYS A 436 -37.31 5.48 26.43
CA LYS A 436 -38.72 5.38 26.84
C LYS A 436 -39.42 4.29 26.04
N ILE A 437 -40.07 3.36 26.75
CA ILE A 437 -40.96 2.37 26.16
C ILE A 437 -42.35 2.62 26.76
N GLY A 438 -43.23 3.27 25.98
CA GLY A 438 -44.51 3.76 26.50
C GLY A 438 -44.30 4.89 27.53
N GLU A 439 -44.91 4.77 28.72
CA GLU A 439 -44.74 5.74 29.82
C GLU A 439 -43.53 5.46 30.72
N GLU A 440 -42.83 4.33 30.52
CA GLU A 440 -41.68 3.95 31.35
C GLU A 440 -40.36 4.38 30.69
N ALA A 441 -39.48 5.00 31.48
CA ALA A 441 -38.12 5.34 31.09
C ALA A 441 -37.12 4.38 31.75
N LEU A 442 -36.26 3.78 30.93
CA LEU A 442 -35.19 2.89 31.34
C LEU A 442 -33.85 3.49 30.92
N SER A 443 -32.89 3.55 31.84
CA SER A 443 -31.56 4.10 31.56
C SER A 443 -30.47 3.03 31.64
N THR A 444 -29.58 3.01 30.66
CA THR A 444 -28.37 2.18 30.65
C THR A 444 -27.12 3.05 30.57
N LYS A 445 -25.99 2.53 31.10
CA LYS A 445 -24.68 3.18 30.95
C LYS A 445 -23.93 2.53 29.80
N LEU A 446 -23.36 3.36 28.94
CA LEU A 446 -22.54 2.96 27.80
C LEU A 446 -21.17 3.60 27.90
N HIS A 447 -20.12 2.87 27.55
CA HIS A 447 -18.78 3.43 27.42
C HIS A 447 -18.46 3.52 25.92
N LEU A 448 -18.31 4.75 25.41
CA LEU A 448 -17.88 5.01 24.03
C LEU A 448 -16.38 5.24 24.01
N MET A 449 -15.66 4.56 23.12
CA MET A 449 -14.24 4.80 22.87
C MET A 449 -14.09 5.30 21.44
N LEU A 450 -13.74 6.57 21.28
CA LEU A 450 -13.47 7.15 19.97
C LEU A 450 -11.97 7.12 19.71
N THR A 451 -11.58 6.58 18.56
CA THR A 451 -10.18 6.43 18.16
C THR A 451 -9.89 7.24 16.91
N ASN A 452 -8.60 7.50 16.64
CA ASN A 452 -8.15 8.25 15.46
C ASN A 452 -8.69 9.69 15.32
N ILE A 453 -9.11 10.33 16.42
CA ILE A 453 -9.53 11.73 16.35
C ILE A 453 -8.29 12.60 16.13
N GLN A 454 -8.17 13.18 14.94
CA GLN A 454 -7.23 14.25 14.67
C GLN A 454 -7.83 15.56 15.16
N LEU A 455 -7.11 16.24 16.04
CA LEU A 455 -7.47 17.58 16.48
C LEU A 455 -6.52 18.58 15.84
N GLY A 456 -7.05 19.36 14.91
CA GLY A 456 -6.35 20.50 14.31
C GLY A 456 -6.76 21.82 14.97
N VAL A 457 -5.90 22.85 14.90
CA VAL A 457 -6.33 24.23 15.15
C VAL A 457 -6.02 25.07 13.92
N VAL A 458 -7.06 25.61 13.30
CA VAL A 458 -6.93 26.56 12.18
C VAL A 458 -7.27 27.96 12.68
N GLU A 459 -6.40 28.92 12.41
CA GLU A 459 -6.66 30.34 12.71
C GLU A 459 -7.48 30.95 11.57
N ASP A 460 -8.74 31.28 11.85
CA ASP A 460 -9.60 32.12 10.99
C ASP A 460 -9.62 33.55 11.56
N ASN A 461 -9.92 34.53 10.72
CA ASN A 461 -10.19 35.93 11.06
C ASN A 461 -11.27 36.13 12.15
N LYS A 462 -11.93 35.06 12.63
CA LYS A 462 -12.92 35.04 13.71
C LYS A 462 -12.53 34.22 14.95
N GLY A 463 -11.37 33.54 14.95
CA GLY A 463 -10.90 32.74 16.08
C GLY A 463 -10.30 31.38 15.69
N TRP A 464 -10.11 30.50 16.68
CA TRP A 464 -9.58 29.14 16.50
C TRP A 464 -10.70 28.16 16.11
N VAL A 465 -10.50 27.40 15.02
CA VAL A 465 -11.41 26.33 14.58
C VAL A 465 -10.76 24.98 14.88
N VAL A 466 -11.50 24.11 15.58
CA VAL A 466 -11.09 22.73 15.84
C VAL A 466 -11.66 21.82 14.76
N GLU A 467 -10.79 21.27 13.92
CA GLU A 467 -11.16 20.22 12.96
C GLU A 467 -11.10 18.86 13.67
N ILE A 468 -12.16 18.06 13.51
CA ILE A 468 -12.28 16.69 14.02
C ILE A 468 -12.42 15.78 12.80
N ASP A 469 -11.39 15.00 12.51
CA ASP A 469 -11.41 13.96 11.49
C ASP A 469 -11.11 12.61 12.17
N GLY A 470 -11.96 11.60 12.00
CA GLY A 470 -11.87 10.34 12.75
C GLY A 470 -12.96 9.32 12.41
N SER A 471 -12.82 8.09 12.94
CA SER A 471 -13.76 6.97 12.82
C SER A 471 -14.20 6.51 14.23
N VAL A 472 -15.50 6.38 14.48
CA VAL A 472 -16.09 5.96 15.78
C VAL A 472 -16.01 4.46 15.97
#